data_AF-A0A7Y2CAM7-F1
#
_entry.id   AF-A0A7Y2CAM7-F1
#
_cell.length_a   1.000
_cell.length_b   1.000
_cell.length_c   1.000
_cell.angle_alpha   90.00
_cell.angle_beta   90.00
_cell.angle_gamma   90.00
#
_symmetry.space_group_name_H-M   'P 1'
#
loop_
_entity.id
_entity.type
_entity.pdbx_description
1 polymer ?
#
loop_
_entity_poly.entity_id
_entity_poly.type
_entity_poly.pdbx_seq_one_letter_code
_entity_poly.pdbx_strand_id
1 'polypeptide(L)'
;MPDRETADGVGQIIRVLPDVLANKIAAGEVVERPASAVKELVENSVDAGASKIGVYLSGSGTDLIKIVDDGCGMSPVDAELAFKRHATSKIKSIEDLERVRT
;
A
#
# COMPACT_ATOMS: atom_id res chain seq x y z
N MET A 1 -19.86 48.18 35.04
CA MET A 1 -19.14 47.07 34.38
C MET A 1 -19.73 45.77 34.87
N PRO A 2 -20.38 45.01 33.97
CA PRO A 2 -20.10 43.58 33.87
C PRO A 2 -19.70 43.21 32.43
N ASP A 3 -18.91 42.14 32.33
CA ASP A 3 -18.09 41.75 31.19
C ASP A 3 -18.90 41.33 29.96
N ARG A 4 -18.41 41.74 28.77
CA ARG A 4 -18.85 41.26 27.46
C ARG A 4 -17.83 40.25 26.93
N GLU A 5 -18.16 38.97 27.05
CA GLU A 5 -17.54 37.83 26.37
C GLU A 5 -18.68 36.79 26.21
N THR A 6 -19.03 36.23 25.07
CA THR A 6 -18.34 35.98 23.78
C THR A 6 -19.40 35.88 22.68
N ALA A 7 -19.12 36.42 21.51
CA ALA A 7 -19.76 36.02 20.27
C ALA A 7 -19.04 34.78 19.74
N ASP A 8 -19.78 33.74 19.36
CA ASP A 8 -19.41 32.64 18.44
C ASP A 8 -20.69 31.81 18.27
N GLY A 9 -21.24 31.49 17.11
CA GLY A 9 -20.69 31.32 15.78
C GLY A 9 -21.52 30.16 15.19
N VAL A 10 -21.99 30.29 13.95
CA VAL A 10 -22.86 29.32 13.24
C VAL A 10 -22.39 27.89 13.50
N GLY A 11 -23.26 27.04 14.08
CA GLY A 11 -22.92 25.67 14.46
C GLY A 11 -22.25 24.94 13.29
N GLN A 12 -21.04 24.44 13.51
CA GLN A 12 -20.25 23.78 12.47
C GLN A 12 -21.03 22.56 11.92
N ILE A 13 -21.49 22.69 10.66
CA ILE A 13 -22.20 21.63 9.93
C ILE A 13 -21.25 20.47 9.58
N ILE A 14 -19.97 20.79 9.40
CA ILE A 14 -18.91 19.85 9.04
C ILE A 14 -18.21 19.37 10.31
N ARG A 15 -18.08 18.05 10.47
CA ARG A 15 -17.36 17.43 11.58
C ARG A 15 -16.19 16.63 11.03
N VAL A 16 -15.03 16.80 11.64
CA VAL A 16 -13.87 15.95 11.36
C VAL A 16 -14.18 14.55 11.86
N LEU A 17 -14.06 13.57 10.96
CA LEU A 17 -14.26 12.17 11.29
C LEU A 17 -13.16 11.71 12.27
N PRO A 18 -13.50 10.95 13.32
CA PRO A 18 -12.50 10.29 14.13
C PRO A 18 -11.61 9.39 13.28
N ASP A 19 -10.31 9.37 13.55
CA ASP A 19 -9.31 8.62 12.76
C ASP A 19 -9.71 7.16 12.54
N VAL A 20 -10.30 6.52 13.56
CA VAL A 20 -10.77 5.13 13.48
C VAL A 20 -11.86 4.94 12.43
N LEU A 21 -12.75 5.93 12.27
CA LEU A 21 -13.84 5.89 11.30
C LEU A 21 -13.36 6.27 9.90
N ALA A 22 -12.48 7.28 9.79
CA ALA A 22 -11.83 7.63 8.52
C ALA A 22 -11.00 6.45 7.97
N ASN A 23 -10.22 5.79 8.83
CA ASN A 23 -9.46 4.59 8.49
C ASN A 23 -10.37 3.40 8.13
N LYS A 24 -11.56 3.29 8.74
CA LYS A 24 -12.54 2.24 8.39
C LYS A 24 -13.24 2.49 7.06
N ILE A 25 -13.51 3.75 6.70
CA ILE A 25 -14.06 4.11 5.39
C ILE A 25 -13.02 3.88 4.29
N ALA A 26 -11.78 4.37 4.49
CA ALA A 26 -10.65 4.00 3.65
C ALA A 26 -10.45 2.48 3.61
N ALA A 27 -10.83 1.77 4.69
CA ALA A 27 -10.73 0.33 4.69
C ALA A 27 -11.85 -0.41 3.92
N GLY A 28 -13.01 0.22 3.74
CA GLY A 28 -14.19 -0.35 3.08
C GLY A 28 -14.24 -0.10 1.57
N GLU A 29 -13.61 0.96 1.08
CA GLU A 29 -13.42 1.17 -0.37
C GLU A 29 -12.30 0.29 -0.95
N VAL A 30 -11.37 -0.16 -0.10
CA VAL A 30 -10.27 -1.06 -0.47
C VAL A 30 -10.74 -2.53 -0.36
N VAL A 31 -11.80 -2.89 -1.08
CA VAL A 31 -12.11 -4.30 -1.40
C VAL A 31 -11.09 -4.86 -2.41
N GLU A 32 -10.22 -4.00 -2.95
CA GLU A 32 -9.08 -4.36 -3.78
C GLU A 32 -7.94 -5.10 -3.05
N ARG A 33 -7.90 -5.21 -1.70
CA ARG A 33 -6.67 -5.64 -0.99
C ARG A 33 -6.06 -6.97 -1.45
N PRO A 34 -6.81 -8.10 -1.55
CA PRO A 34 -6.19 -9.37 -1.89
C PRO A 34 -5.71 -9.37 -3.34
N ALA A 35 -6.53 -8.82 -4.24
CA ALA A 35 -6.20 -8.74 -5.66
C ALA A 35 -5.02 -7.79 -5.93
N SER A 36 -4.96 -6.64 -5.25
CA SER A 36 -3.83 -5.70 -5.34
C SER A 36 -2.57 -6.29 -4.74
N ALA A 37 -2.65 -7.01 -3.61
CA ALA A 37 -1.50 -7.72 -3.06
C ALA A 37 -0.97 -8.78 -4.06
N VAL A 38 -1.85 -9.54 -4.70
CA VAL A 38 -1.47 -10.49 -5.74
C VAL A 38 -0.83 -9.77 -6.93
N LYS A 39 -1.43 -8.66 -7.41
CA LYS A 39 -0.91 -7.85 -8.52
C LYS A 39 0.53 -7.41 -8.24
N GLU A 40 0.76 -6.76 -7.10
CA GLU A 40 2.08 -6.22 -6.74
C GLU A 40 3.13 -7.32 -6.59
N LEU A 41 2.77 -8.46 -6.00
CA LEU A 41 3.69 -9.60 -5.87
C LEU A 41 4.03 -10.23 -7.23
N VAL A 42 3.05 -10.35 -8.14
CA VAL A 42 3.27 -10.85 -9.50
C VAL A 42 4.13 -9.86 -10.31
N GLU A 43 3.89 -8.56 -10.19
CA GLU A 43 4.73 -7.52 -10.83
C GLU A 43 6.18 -7.60 -10.33
N ASN A 44 6.39 -7.85 -9.03
CA ASN A 44 7.73 -8.09 -8.50
C ASN A 44 8.40 -9.33 -9.10
N SER A 45 7.67 -10.43 -9.28
CA SER A 45 8.20 -11.63 -9.94
C SER A 45 8.56 -11.36 -11.42
N VAL A 46 7.76 -10.57 -12.13
CA VAL A 46 8.06 -10.16 -13.51
C VAL A 46 9.30 -9.28 -13.57
N ASP A 47 9.42 -8.31 -12.67
CA ASP A 47 10.60 -7.43 -12.59
C ASP A 47 11.87 -8.20 -12.22
N ALA A 48 11.75 -9.31 -11.49
CA ALA A 48 12.84 -10.25 -11.22
C ALA A 48 13.22 -11.13 -12.44
N GLY A 49 12.52 -10.97 -13.57
CA GLY A 49 12.76 -11.71 -14.81
C GLY A 49 12.26 -13.16 -14.78
N ALA A 50 11.29 -13.47 -13.92
CA ALA A 50 10.75 -14.83 -13.83
C ALA A 50 10.10 -15.28 -15.15
N SER A 51 10.38 -16.51 -15.54
CA SER A 51 9.76 -17.16 -16.71
C SER A 51 8.52 -17.96 -16.32
N LYS A 52 8.43 -18.33 -15.04
CA LYS A 52 7.34 -19.12 -14.48
C LYS A 52 6.93 -18.54 -13.13
N ILE A 53 5.66 -18.18 -13.03
CA ILE A 53 5.06 -17.63 -11.80
C ILE A 53 3.86 -18.51 -11.44
N GLY A 54 3.88 -19.09 -10.24
CA GLY A 54 2.80 -19.87 -9.66
C GLY A 54 2.05 -19.05 -8.61
N VAL A 55 0.73 -18.97 -8.74
CA VAL A 55 -0.16 -18.26 -7.83
C VAL A 55 -1.06 -19.26 -7.10
N TYR A 56 -1.04 -19.24 -5.77
CA TYR A 56 -1.84 -20.12 -4.92
C TYR A 56 -2.64 -19.27 -3.93
N LEU A 57 -3.95 -19.47 -3.91
CA LEU A 57 -4.89 -18.73 -3.07
C LEU A 57 -5.72 -19.69 -2.21
N SER A 58 -5.99 -19.29 -0.97
CA SER A 58 -6.97 -19.95 -0.09
C SER A 58 -7.91 -18.91 0.52
N GLY A 59 -9.17 -19.28 0.75
CA GLY A 59 -10.18 -18.38 1.32
C GLY A 59 -10.37 -17.11 0.48
N SER A 60 -10.31 -17.21 -0.85
CA SER A 60 -10.35 -16.04 -1.75
C SER A 60 -9.23 -15.00 -1.48
N GLY A 61 -8.09 -15.44 -0.94
CA GLY A 61 -6.94 -14.60 -0.65
C GLY A 61 -6.95 -13.96 0.75
N THR A 62 -7.95 -14.25 1.59
CA THR A 62 -7.95 -13.79 2.99
C THR A 62 -7.10 -14.66 3.90
N ASP A 63 -7.01 -15.97 3.58
CA ASP A 63 -6.32 -16.95 4.43
C ASP A 63 -4.89 -17.18 3.96
N LEU A 64 -4.68 -17.22 2.64
CA LEU A 64 -3.36 -17.41 2.04
C LEU A 64 -3.28 -16.74 0.67
N ILE A 65 -2.20 -15.99 0.49
CA ILE A 65 -1.68 -15.58 -0.81
C ILE A 65 -0.24 -16.08 -0.88
N LYS A 66 0.06 -16.96 -1.83
CA LYS A 66 1.41 -17.47 -2.06
C LYS A 66 1.77 -17.33 -3.54
N ILE A 67 2.84 -16.61 -3.80
CA ILE A 67 3.46 -16.45 -5.12
C ILE A 67 4.81 -17.18 -5.10
N VAL A 68 5.06 -17.99 -6.12
CA VAL A 68 6.32 -18.72 -6.30
C VAL A 68 6.83 -18.43 -7.70
N ASP A 69 8.03 -17.88 -7.81
CA ASP A 69 8.66 -17.59 -9.09
C ASP A 69 10.05 -18.20 -9.20
N ASP A 70 10.57 -18.21 -10.42
CA ASP A 70 11.93 -18.64 -10.78
C ASP A 70 12.82 -17.44 -11.18
N GLY A 71 12.52 -16.25 -10.67
CA GLY A 71 13.27 -15.03 -10.96
C GLY A 71 14.67 -15.02 -10.33
N CYS A 72 15.36 -13.89 -10.47
CA CYS A 72 16.73 -13.72 -9.96
C CYS A 72 16.87 -13.84 -8.43
N GLY A 73 15.75 -13.80 -7.70
CA GLY A 73 15.71 -13.93 -6.24
C GLY A 73 16.30 -12.72 -5.51
N MET A 74 16.54 -12.91 -4.21
CA MET A 74 17.14 -11.90 -3.34
C MET A 74 18.24 -12.55 -2.48
N SER A 75 19.30 -11.80 -2.18
CA SER A 75 20.23 -12.23 -1.14
C SER A 75 19.54 -12.19 0.24
N PRO A 76 20.05 -12.91 1.26
CA PRO A 76 19.48 -12.84 2.61
C PRO A 76 19.41 -11.41 3.18
N VAL A 77 20.39 -10.57 2.81
CA VAL A 77 20.44 -9.16 3.23
C VAL A 77 19.37 -8.35 2.51
N ASP A 78 19.23 -8.53 1.19
CA ASP A 78 18.20 -7.84 0.41
C ASP A 78 16.79 -8.25 0.82
N ALA A 79 16.59 -9.52 1.18
CA ALA A 79 15.32 -10.03 1.68
C ALA A 79 14.91 -9.34 2.99
N GLU A 80 15.86 -9.05 3.89
CA GLU A 80 15.60 -8.28 5.11
C GLU A 80 15.28 -6.81 4.80
N LEU A 81 16.00 -6.21 3.85
CA LEU A 81 15.79 -4.83 3.43
C LEU A 81 14.45 -4.63 2.69
N ALA A 82 13.96 -5.63 1.96
CA ALA A 82 12.72 -5.56 1.20
C ALA A 82 11.47 -5.27 2.06
N PHE A 83 11.52 -5.57 3.36
CA PHE A 83 10.43 -5.26 4.30
C PHE A 83 10.51 -3.84 4.90
N LYS A 84 11.60 -3.08 4.65
CA LYS A 84 11.73 -1.71 5.14
C LYS A 84 10.94 -0.74 4.26
N ARG A 85 10.35 0.28 4.91
CA ARG A 85 9.72 1.39 4.18
C ARG A 85 10.75 2.12 3.32
N HIS A 86 10.35 2.53 2.12
CA HIS A 86 11.17 3.27 1.17
C HIS A 86 12.43 2.53 0.68
N ALA A 87 12.42 1.19 0.73
CA ALA A 87 13.46 0.36 0.12
C ALA A 87 12.96 -0.21 -1.22
N THR A 88 13.73 -0.02 -2.28
CA THR A 88 13.43 -0.58 -3.61
C THR A 88 14.70 -0.77 -4.42
N SER A 89 14.74 -1.79 -5.27
CA SER A 89 15.81 -2.02 -6.24
C SER A 89 15.55 -1.34 -7.59
N LYS A 90 14.33 -0.77 -7.79
CA LYS A 90 13.83 -0.33 -9.10
C LYS A 90 14.16 1.13 -9.45
N ILE A 91 14.38 1.99 -8.46
CA ILE A 91 14.69 3.42 -8.65
C ILE A 91 15.79 3.85 -7.68
N LYS A 92 16.75 4.66 -8.16
CA LYS A 92 17.89 5.15 -7.38
C LYS A 92 17.98 6.67 -7.33
N SER A 93 17.29 7.36 -8.24
CA SER A 93 17.26 8.82 -8.29
C SER A 93 15.90 9.38 -8.70
N ILE A 94 15.75 10.70 -8.61
CA ILE A 94 14.54 11.42 -9.06
C ILE A 94 14.37 11.26 -10.58
N GLU A 95 15.48 11.25 -11.32
CA GLU A 95 15.46 11.05 -12.78
C GLU A 95 14.99 9.65 -13.18
N ASP A 96 15.21 8.63 -12.33
CA ASP A 96 14.64 7.29 -12.56
C ASP A 96 13.11 7.30 -12.40
N LEU A 97 12.59 8.06 -11.44
CA LEU A 97 11.16 8.19 -11.20
C LEU A 97 10.45 8.87 -12.38
N GLU A 98 11.06 9.90 -12.97
CA GLU A 98 10.52 10.62 -14.13
C GLU A 98 10.50 9.76 -15.42
N ARG A 99 11.27 8.67 -15.45
CA ARG A 99 11.35 7.74 -16.61
C ARG A 99 10.37 6.58 -16.54
N VAL A 100 9.66 6.38 -15.43
CA VAL A 100 8.64 5.33 -15.30
C VAL A 100 7.46 5.69 -16.23
N ARG A 101 7.41 5.04 -17.40
CA ARG A 101 6.32 5.23 -18.36
C ARG A 101 5.04 4.60 -17.83
N THR A 102 3.97 5.40 -17.87
CA THR A 102 2.59 5.00 -17.56
C THR A 102 2.02 4.10 -18.64
#